data_AF-A0A2U9IXA0-F1
#
_entry.id   AF-A0A2U9IXA0-F1
#
_cell.length_a   1.000
_cell.length_b   1.000
_cell.length_c   1.000
_cell.angle_alpha   90.00
_cell.angle_beta   90.00
_cell.angle_gamma   90.00
#
_symmetry.space_group_name_H-M   'P 1'
#
loop_
_entity.id
_entity.type
_entity.pdbx_description
1 polymer ?
#
loop_
_entity_poly.entity_id
_entity_poly.type
_entity_poly.pdbx_seq_one_letter_code
_entity_poly.pdbx_strand_id
1 'polypeptide(L)'
;MMADIVIRGGSEDLEPELLEFIISSLGVNSTPKKVPLKAVSNLGKMLGLILPKNTSKIVIVLSRDHLGSENTFASAAKSAFSGSSVTVLFSHKLDKDNMLVYFK
;
A
#
# COMPACT_ATOMS: atom_id res chain seq x y z
N MET A 1 -4.07 32.65 -4.10
CA MET A 1 -3.92 31.34 -4.76
C MET A 1 -3.31 30.41 -3.72
N MET A 2 -4.11 29.51 -3.15
CA MET A 2 -3.60 28.58 -2.15
C MET A 2 -2.75 27.53 -2.87
N ALA A 3 -1.46 27.48 -2.55
CA ALA A 3 -0.59 26.41 -2.96
C ALA A 3 -0.94 25.18 -2.12
N ASP A 4 -1.81 24.32 -2.64
CA ASP A 4 -1.92 22.95 -2.15
C ASP A 4 -0.55 22.31 -2.34
N ILE A 5 0.17 22.14 -1.23
CA ILE A 5 1.36 21.31 -1.16
C ILE A 5 0.86 19.87 -1.30
N VAL A 6 0.61 19.47 -2.55
CA VAL A 6 0.51 18.06 -2.92
C VAL A 6 1.91 17.50 -2.69
N ILE A 7 2.12 16.85 -1.55
CA ILE A 7 3.34 16.10 -1.27
C ILE A 7 3.42 14.99 -2.32
N ARG A 8 4.10 15.27 -3.43
CA ARG A 8 4.34 14.39 -4.60
C ARG A 8 5.29 13.22 -4.29
N GLY A 9 5.26 12.68 -3.07
CA GLY A 9 6.30 11.77 -2.59
C GLY A 9 6.08 10.28 -2.88
N GLY A 10 5.00 9.88 -3.56
CA GLY A 10 4.73 8.45 -3.76
C GLY A 10 3.68 8.07 -4.80
N SER A 11 3.10 9.05 -5.50
CA SER A 11 2.09 8.84 -6.55
C SER A 11 2.69 8.80 -7.96
N GLU A 12 3.95 9.18 -8.14
CA GLU A 12 4.62 9.16 -9.47
C GLU A 12 4.96 7.73 -9.92
N ASP A 13 5.00 6.77 -8.99
CA ASP A 13 5.36 5.37 -9.24
C ASP A 13 4.15 4.50 -9.68
N LEU A 14 2.96 5.07 -9.86
CA LEU A 14 1.73 4.34 -10.17
C LEU A 14 0.99 4.88 -11.39
N GLU A 15 0.23 3.99 -12.03
CA GLU A 15 -0.70 4.30 -13.09
C GLU A 15 -1.85 5.17 -12.56
N PRO A 16 -2.23 6.26 -13.26
CA PRO A 16 -3.34 7.11 -12.84
C PRO A 16 -4.66 6.34 -12.62
N GLU A 17 -4.94 5.35 -13.47
CA GLU A 17 -6.12 4.49 -13.38
C GLU A 17 -6.13 3.66 -12.07
N LEU A 18 -4.96 3.18 -11.65
CA LEU A 18 -4.83 2.40 -10.42
C LEU A 18 -4.99 3.30 -9.19
N LEU A 19 -4.45 4.52 -9.24
CA LEU A 19 -4.67 5.54 -8.21
C LEU A 19 -6.15 5.91 -8.09
N GLU A 20 -6.82 6.15 -9.22
CA GLU A 20 -8.25 6.44 -9.26
C GLU A 20 -9.07 5.28 -8.70
N PHE A 21 -8.72 4.03 -9.02
CA PHE A 21 -9.38 2.86 -8.45
C PHE A 21 -9.21 2.78 -6.92
N ILE A 22 -8.02 3.05 -6.39
CA ILE A 22 -7.76 3.06 -4.93
C ILE A 22 -8.60 4.13 -4.23
N ILE A 23 -8.68 5.32 -4.81
CA ILE A 23 -9.42 6.45 -4.21
C ILE A 23 -10.93 6.25 -4.36
N SER A 24 -11.41 6.02 -5.58
CA SER A 24 -12.83 6.02 -5.92
C SER A 24 -13.53 4.70 -5.58
N SER A 25 -12.88 3.55 -5.82
CA SER A 25 -13.49 2.24 -5.59
C SER A 25 -13.20 1.69 -4.19
N LEU A 26 -11.96 1.83 -3.69
CA LEU A 26 -11.60 1.32 -2.36
C LEU A 26 -11.86 2.33 -1.24
N GLY A 27 -12.03 3.61 -1.60
CA GLY A 27 -12.34 4.69 -0.67
C GLY A 27 -11.17 5.04 0.24
N VAL A 28 -9.94 4.87 -0.24
CA VAL A 28 -8.69 5.11 0.49
C VAL A 28 -7.93 6.26 -0.18
N ASN A 29 -7.83 7.40 0.50
CA ASN A 29 -7.18 8.61 -0.01
C ASN A 29 -5.97 9.03 0.86
N SER A 30 -5.35 8.07 1.56
CA SER A 30 -4.14 8.34 2.34
C SER A 30 -2.94 8.53 1.42
N THR A 31 -1.98 9.37 1.82
CA THR A 31 -0.64 9.35 1.23
C THR A 31 -0.02 7.95 1.43
N PRO A 32 0.43 7.27 0.36
CA PRO A 32 0.98 5.94 0.50
C PRO A 32 2.28 5.95 1.29
N LYS A 33 2.47 4.93 2.12
CA LYS A 33 3.78 4.66 2.74
C LYS A 33 4.58 3.77 1.82
N LYS A 34 5.72 4.28 1.34
CA LYS A 34 6.69 3.52 0.54
C LYS A 34 7.59 2.69 1.46
N VAL A 35 7.68 1.41 1.15
CA VAL A 35 8.40 0.41 1.93
C VAL A 35 9.36 -0.34 1.00
N PRO A 36 10.68 -0.28 1.25
CA PRO A 36 11.65 -1.08 0.52
C PRO A 36 11.58 -2.55 0.97
N LEU A 37 11.17 -3.45 0.08
CA LEU A 37 10.98 -4.88 0.38
C LEU A 37 12.28 -5.58 0.84
N LYS A 38 13.44 -5.14 0.35
CA LYS A 38 14.75 -5.66 0.79
C LYS A 38 15.01 -5.51 2.30
N ALA A 39 14.39 -4.53 2.93
CA ALA A 39 14.55 -4.28 4.37
C ALA A 39 13.48 -5.00 5.22
N VAL A 40 12.54 -5.71 4.60
CA VAL A 40 11.39 -6.31 5.29
C VAL A 40 11.62 -7.80 5.52
N SER A 41 12.15 -8.15 6.68
CA SER A 41 12.24 -9.55 7.13
C SER A 41 10.90 -10.10 7.64
N ASN A 42 10.02 -9.22 8.15
CA ASN A 42 8.68 -9.57 8.61
C ASN A 42 7.69 -8.43 8.30
N LEU A 43 6.85 -8.66 7.29
CA LEU A 43 5.90 -7.66 6.81
C LEU A 43 4.88 -7.26 7.88
N GLY A 44 4.28 -8.20 8.59
CA GLY A 44 3.26 -7.92 9.60
C GLY A 44 3.79 -7.01 10.72
N LYS A 45 4.98 -7.32 11.25
CA LYS A 45 5.64 -6.48 12.27
C LYS A 45 5.93 -5.08 11.75
N MET A 46 6.47 -4.98 10.54
CA MET A 46 6.79 -3.70 9.94
C MET A 46 5.53 -2.86 9.69
N LEU A 47 4.45 -3.46 9.17
CA LEU A 47 3.16 -2.80 9.01
C LEU A 47 2.62 -2.31 10.36
N GLY A 48 2.75 -3.10 11.42
CA GLY A 48 2.35 -2.72 12.78
C GLY A 48 3.12 -1.51 13.36
N LEU A 49 4.33 -1.24 12.86
CA LEU A 49 5.12 -0.07 13.27
C LEU A 49 4.74 1.19 12.48
N ILE A 50 4.37 1.03 11.20
CA ILE A 50 4.11 2.18 10.33
C ILE A 50 2.63 2.55 10.25
N LEU A 51 1.70 1.63 10.52
CA LEU A 51 0.27 1.88 10.43
C LEU A 51 -0.36 2.10 11.81
N PRO A 52 -1.35 3.02 11.94
CA PRO A 52 -2.11 3.19 13.18
C PRO A 52 -2.87 1.92 13.59
N LYS A 53 -3.03 1.67 14.89
CA LYS A 53 -3.73 0.47 15.41
C LYS A 53 -5.22 0.42 15.03
N ASN A 54 -5.85 1.55 14.75
CA ASN A 54 -7.26 1.67 14.39
C ASN A 54 -7.50 1.60 12.87
N THR A 55 -6.50 1.20 12.07
CA THR A 55 -6.66 1.03 10.63
C THR A 55 -7.76 0.01 10.33
N SER A 56 -8.73 0.43 9.52
CA SER A 56 -9.90 -0.35 9.10
C SER A 56 -9.74 -0.95 7.71
N LYS A 57 -9.00 -0.27 6.82
CA LYS A 57 -8.69 -0.74 5.47
C LYS A 57 -7.21 -0.57 5.16
N ILE A 58 -6.63 -1.55 4.49
CA ILE A 58 -5.24 -1.54 4.02
C ILE A 58 -5.26 -1.93 2.55
N VAL A 59 -4.62 -1.12 1.70
CA VAL A 59 -4.38 -1.45 0.29
C VAL A 59 -2.88 -1.50 0.08
N ILE A 60 -2.39 -2.67 -0.30
CA ILE A 60 -0.99 -2.94 -0.60
C ILE A 60 -0.84 -2.95 -2.12
N VAL A 61 0.08 -2.15 -2.65
CA VAL A 61 0.43 -2.15 -4.06
C VAL A 61 1.86 -2.65 -4.23
N LEU A 62 2.03 -3.64 -5.09
CA LEU A 62 3.31 -4.29 -5.40
C LEU A 62 3.61 -4.19 -6.90
N SER A 63 4.87 -4.40 -7.29
CA SER A 63 5.19 -4.65 -8.71
C SER A 63 4.49 -5.92 -9.19
N ARG A 64 4.09 -5.95 -10.47
CA ARG A 64 3.64 -7.17 -11.16
C ARG A 64 4.64 -8.32 -11.11
N ASP A 65 5.91 -8.07 -10.85
CA ASP A 65 6.92 -9.13 -10.61
C ASP A 65 6.55 -10.03 -9.40
N HIS A 66 5.73 -9.53 -8.49
CA HIS A 66 5.24 -10.26 -7.31
C HIS A 66 3.85 -10.89 -7.53
N LEU A 67 3.35 -10.96 -8.75
CA LEU A 67 2.11 -11.67 -9.06
C LEU A 67 2.17 -13.12 -8.56
N GLY A 68 1.10 -13.60 -7.92
CA GLY A 68 1.04 -14.91 -7.26
C GLY A 68 1.46 -14.91 -5.79
N SER A 69 1.85 -13.76 -5.23
CA SER A 69 2.17 -13.61 -3.79
C SER A 69 1.08 -12.91 -2.97
N GLU A 70 -0.10 -12.64 -3.57
CA GLU A 70 -1.22 -11.88 -2.99
C GLU A 70 -1.57 -12.38 -1.59
N ASN A 71 -1.76 -13.69 -1.48
CA ASN A 71 -2.18 -14.35 -0.24
C ASN A 71 -1.12 -14.19 0.84
N THR A 72 0.17 -14.24 0.48
CA THR A 72 1.28 -14.07 1.43
C THR A 72 1.26 -12.67 2.05
N PHE A 73 1.16 -11.63 1.22
CA PHE A 73 1.12 -10.24 1.69
C PHE A 73 -0.17 -9.94 2.46
N ALA A 74 -1.32 -10.43 1.97
CA ALA A 74 -2.61 -10.26 2.63
C ALA A 74 -2.64 -10.94 4.00
N SER A 75 -2.18 -12.19 4.11
CA SER A 75 -2.11 -12.93 5.37
C SER A 75 -1.15 -12.29 6.37
N ALA A 76 0.01 -11.83 5.92
CA ALA A 76 0.96 -11.13 6.79
C ALA A 76 0.39 -9.80 7.32
N ALA A 77 -0.30 -9.01 6.49
CA ALA A 77 -0.99 -7.82 6.95
C ALA A 77 -2.13 -8.14 7.92
N LYS A 78 -2.96 -9.15 7.61
CA LYS A 78 -4.03 -9.67 8.48
C LYS A 78 -3.53 -10.16 9.84
N SER A 79 -2.31 -10.71 9.91
CA SER A 79 -1.72 -11.15 11.18
C SER A 79 -1.47 -9.99 12.16
N ALA A 80 -1.19 -8.79 11.65
CA ALA A 80 -1.00 -7.58 12.45
C ALA A 80 -2.31 -6.79 12.63
N PHE A 81 -3.20 -6.87 11.63
CA PHE A 81 -4.43 -6.09 11.52
C PHE A 81 -5.62 -7.01 11.21
N SER A 82 -6.00 -7.84 12.18
CA SER A 82 -7.02 -8.90 12.00
C SER A 82 -8.42 -8.35 11.69
N GLY A 83 -8.75 -7.17 12.22
CA GLY A 83 -10.02 -6.49 12.01
C GLY A 83 -10.11 -5.69 10.71
N SER A 84 -9.03 -5.58 9.94
CA SER A 84 -8.98 -4.71 8.77
C SER A 84 -9.28 -5.48 7.47
N SER A 85 -9.88 -4.80 6.50
CA SER A 85 -9.96 -5.31 5.12
C SER A 85 -8.63 -5.06 4.43
N VAL A 86 -8.00 -6.10 3.88
CA VAL A 86 -6.74 -5.99 3.15
C VAL A 86 -6.99 -6.29 1.67
N THR A 87 -6.54 -5.39 0.80
CA THR A 87 -6.57 -5.57 -0.66
C THR A 87 -5.14 -5.48 -1.18
N VAL A 88 -4.75 -6.44 -2.03
CA VAL A 88 -3.45 -6.42 -2.70
C VAL A 88 -3.68 -6.12 -4.18
N LEU A 89 -2.99 -5.13 -4.70
CA LEU A 89 -3.03 -4.68 -6.08
C LEU A 89 -1.63 -4.74 -6.68
N PHE A 90 -1.56 -4.77 -8.01
CA PHE A 90 -0.31 -4.82 -8.75
C PHE A 90 -0.19 -3.69 -9.74
N SER A 91 0.98 -3.08 -9.77
CA SER A 91 1.37 -2.04 -10.70
C SER A 91 2.48 -2.55 -11.62
N HIS A 92 2.46 -2.14 -12.88
CA HIS A 92 3.57 -2.38 -13.81
C HIS A 92 4.60 -1.24 -13.84
N LYS A 93 4.34 -0.14 -13.12
CA LYS A 93 5.24 1.01 -12.98
C LYS A 93 6.02 1.01 -11.67
N LEU A 94 5.47 0.35 -10.64
CA LEU A 94 6.12 0.27 -9.35
C LEU A 94 7.40 -0.57 -9.43
N ASP A 95 8.49 -0.02 -8.93
CA ASP A 95 9.76 -0.72 -8.82
C ASP A 95 9.63 -1.98 -7.94
N LYS A 96 10.20 -3.10 -8.41
CA LYS A 96 10.07 -4.42 -7.77
C LYS A 96 10.60 -4.52 -6.35
N ASP A 97 11.48 -3.60 -5.95
CA ASP A 97 12.06 -3.56 -4.61
C ASP A 97 11.22 -2.70 -3.66
N ASN A 98 10.12 -2.11 -4.14
CA ASN A 98 9.27 -1.21 -3.38
C ASN A 98 7.82 -1.72 -3.28
N MET A 99 7.22 -1.42 -2.13
CA MET A 99 5.81 -1.65 -1.85
C MET A 99 5.19 -0.33 -1.42
N LEU A 100 3.99 -0.04 -1.91
CA LEU A 100 3.20 1.10 -1.47
C LEU A 100 2.05 0.62 -0.62
N VAL A 101 1.85 1.26 0.53
CA VAL A 101 0.78 0.90 1.48
C VAL A 101 -0.11 2.10 1.70
N TYR A 102 -1.36 1.97 1.27
CA TYR A 102 -2.44 2.90 1.56
C TYR A 102 -3.29 2.37 2.70
N PHE A 103 -3.88 3.25 3.50
CA PHE A 103 -4.67 2.84 4.66
C PHE A 103 -5.77 3.85 5.00
N LYS A 104 -6.81 3.37 5.67
CA LYS A 104 -7.90 4.17 6.22
C LYS A 104 -8.19 3.78 7.66
#